data_AF-A0A7J8F4A2-F1
#
_entry.id   AF-A0A7J8F4A2-F1
#
_cell.length_a   1.000
_cell.length_b   1.000
_cell.length_c   1.000
_cell.angle_alpha   90.00
_cell.angle_beta   90.00
_cell.angle_gamma   90.00
#
_symmetry.space_group_name_H-M   'P 1'
#
loop_
_entity.id
_entity.type
_entity.pdbx_description
1 polymer ?
#
loop_
_entity_poly.entity_id
_entity_poly.type
_entity_poly.pdbx_seq_one_letter_code
_entity_poly.pdbx_strand_id
1 'polypeptide(L)'
;MVCGGGPALTLWHLRSSTPTTIFPMRAPQKHVTFYQDLILSAGQGPCVNQWQLSGELKAQVPGSSPGLLSLSLNQQPAAPECKVLTAAGNSCRVDVFTNLGYRAFSLSF
;
A
#
# COMPACT_ATOMS: atom_id res chain seq x y z
N MET A 1 -0.30 -10.85 -10.88
CA MET A 1 0.11 -11.06 -9.47
C MET A 1 1.20 -10.06 -9.15
N VAL A 2 1.23 -9.50 -7.94
CA VAL A 2 2.33 -8.63 -7.51
C VAL A 2 3.15 -9.36 -6.46
N CYS A 3 4.46 -9.26 -6.54
CA CYS A 3 5.40 -9.91 -5.62
C CYS A 3 6.37 -8.84 -5.08
N GLY A 4 6.49 -8.74 -3.77
CA GLY A 4 7.33 -7.77 -3.09
C GLY A 4 8.09 -8.40 -1.92
N GLY A 5 9.10 -7.69 -1.43
CA GLY A 5 9.94 -8.15 -0.33
C GLY A 5 11.33 -7.53 -0.38
N GLY A 6 12.35 -8.32 -0.05
CA GLY A 6 13.75 -7.92 -0.08
C GLY A 6 14.32 -7.57 -1.46
N PRO A 7 14.11 -8.36 -2.53
CA PRO A 7 14.81 -8.14 -3.80
C PRO A 7 14.25 -6.98 -4.63
N ALA A 8 12.94 -6.99 -4.89
CA ALA A 8 12.25 -5.94 -5.65
C ALA A 8 10.73 -6.08 -5.47
N LEU A 9 10.00 -4.99 -5.75
CA LEU A 9 8.56 -5.05 -6.00
C LEU A 9 8.35 -5.24 -7.51
N THR A 10 7.60 -6.28 -7.89
CA THR A 10 7.46 -6.73 -9.28
C THR A 10 6.03 -7.15 -9.60
N LEU A 11 5.57 -6.82 -10.80
CA LEU A 11 4.28 -7.27 -11.36
C LEU A 11 4.54 -8.44 -12.31
N TRP A 12 3.75 -9.50 -12.18
CA TRP A 12 3.90 -10.75 -12.93
C TRP A 12 2.63 -11.08 -13.70
N HIS A 13 2.83 -11.44 -14.97
CA HIS A 13 1.80 -12.11 -15.77
C HIS A 13 1.86 -13.62 -15.51
N LEU A 14 0.80 -14.18 -14.93
CA LEU A 14 0.82 -15.53 -14.37
C LEU A 14 0.92 -16.64 -15.42
N ARG A 15 0.26 -16.48 -16.58
CA ARG A 15 0.28 -17.51 -17.61
C ARG A 15 1.67 -17.67 -18.25
N SER A 16 2.38 -16.57 -18.48
CA SER A 16 3.75 -16.61 -19.03
C SER A 16 4.82 -16.76 -17.96
N SER A 17 4.48 -16.57 -16.69
CA SER A 17 5.45 -16.50 -15.57
C SER A 17 6.57 -15.50 -15.84
N THR A 18 6.25 -14.37 -16.47
CA THR A 18 7.21 -13.31 -16.78
C THR A 18 6.92 -12.05 -15.95
N PRO A 19 7.96 -11.36 -15.45
CA PRO A 19 7.79 -10.05 -14.83
C PRO A 19 7.46 -9.01 -15.92
N THR A 20 6.37 -8.29 -15.76
CA THR A 20 5.93 -7.24 -16.70
C THR A 20 6.43 -5.86 -16.29
N THR A 21 6.54 -5.61 -14.98
CA THR A 21 6.91 -4.31 -14.43
C THR A 21 7.77 -4.51 -13.19
N ILE A 22 8.82 -3.70 -13.04
CA ILE A 22 9.63 -3.61 -11.82
C ILE A 22 9.45 -2.20 -11.25
N PHE A 23 8.99 -2.09 -10.01
CA PHE A 23 8.75 -0.81 -9.37
C PHE A 23 10.05 -0.28 -8.74
N PRO A 24 10.48 0.96 -9.04
CA PRO A 24 11.78 1.49 -8.64
C PRO A 24 11.79 1.88 -7.17
N MET A 25 11.87 0.90 -6.28
CA MET A 25 11.90 1.13 -4.84
C MET A 25 13.07 0.40 -4.17
N ARG A 26 13.82 1.15 -3.34
CA ARG A 26 14.96 0.61 -2.60
C ARG A 26 14.57 -0.07 -1.28
N ALA A 27 13.52 0.42 -0.62
CA ALA A 27 13.12 -0.06 0.70
C ALA A 27 12.25 -1.32 0.57
N PRO A 28 12.55 -2.40 1.32
CA PRO A 28 11.75 -3.62 1.31
C PRO A 28 10.28 -3.37 1.65
N GLN A 29 9.39 -3.91 0.82
CA GLN A 29 7.94 -3.86 1.03
C GLN A 29 7.48 -5.03 1.90
N LYS A 30 6.60 -4.72 2.85
CA LYS A 30 6.03 -5.68 3.81
C LYS A 30 4.58 -6.02 3.48
N HIS A 31 3.85 -5.07 2.90
CA HIS A 31 2.49 -5.28 2.44
C HIS A 31 2.32 -4.68 1.06
N VAL A 32 1.57 -5.38 0.21
CA VAL A 32 1.19 -4.90 -1.12
C VAL A 32 -0.20 -5.42 -1.47
N THR A 33 -1.03 -4.56 -2.07
CA THR A 33 -2.37 -4.95 -2.51
C THR A 33 -2.77 -4.19 -3.78
N PHE A 34 -3.69 -4.77 -4.55
CA PHE A 34 -4.30 -4.10 -5.69
C PHE A 34 -5.46 -3.22 -5.21
N TYR A 35 -5.56 -2.02 -5.77
CA TYR A 35 -6.70 -1.14 -5.58
C TYR A 35 -7.06 -0.49 -6.91
N GLN A 36 -8.15 -0.96 -7.54
CA GLN A 36 -8.56 -0.51 -8.87
C GLN A 36 -7.41 -0.68 -9.88
N ASP A 37 -6.95 0.42 -10.49
CA ASP A 37 -5.84 0.54 -11.44
C ASP A 37 -4.48 0.83 -10.76
N LEU A 38 -4.44 0.81 -9.42
CA LEU A 38 -3.25 1.09 -8.63
C LEU A 38 -2.75 -0.14 -7.87
N ILE A 39 -1.47 -0.09 -7.54
CA ILE A 39 -0.85 -0.95 -6.53
C ILE A 39 -0.53 -0.08 -5.32
N LEU A 40 -1.03 -0.49 -4.16
CA LEU A 40 -0.71 0.12 -2.88
C LEU A 40 0.39 -0.71 -2.21
N SER A 41 1.47 -0.06 -1.78
CA SER A 41 2.56 -0.74 -1.08
C SER A 41 3.04 0.01 0.16
N ALA A 42 3.44 -0.75 1.16
CA ALA A 42 3.95 -0.25 2.43
C ALA A 42 5.08 -1.15 2.96
N GLY A 43 6.01 -0.57 3.72
CA GLY A 43 7.17 -1.29 4.22
C GLY A 43 7.98 -0.49 5.24
N GLN A 44 9.31 -0.54 5.13
CA GLN A 44 10.22 0.13 6.07
C GLN A 44 10.11 1.66 6.14
N GLY A 45 9.45 2.31 5.17
CA GLY A 45 9.23 3.75 5.18
C GLY A 45 7.89 4.14 5.83
N PRO A 46 7.73 5.42 6.23
CA PRO A 46 6.53 5.91 6.89
C PRO A 46 5.38 6.21 5.92
N CYS A 47 5.51 5.89 4.62
CA CYS A 47 4.54 6.29 3.60
C CYS A 47 3.81 5.08 3.01
N VAL A 48 2.53 5.28 2.69
CA VAL A 48 1.80 4.44 1.74
C VAL A 48 2.16 4.91 0.33
N ASN A 49 2.71 4.01 -0.48
CA ASN A 49 3.12 4.28 -1.85
C ASN A 49 2.01 3.84 -2.81
N GLN A 50 1.72 4.68 -3.80
CA GLN A 50 0.74 4.42 -4.84
C GLN A 50 1.44 4.32 -6.18
N TRP A 51 1.32 3.17 -6.81
CA TRP A 51 1.96 2.88 -8.08
C TRP A 51 0.91 2.67 -9.15
N GLN A 52 1.17 3.21 -10.33
CA GLN A 52 0.47 2.81 -11.53
C GLN A 52 1.00 1.46 -12.01
N LEU A 53 0.20 0.67 -12.72
CA LEU A 53 0.64 -0.63 -13.28
C LEU A 53 1.83 -0.52 -14.24
N SER A 54 2.06 0.67 -14.82
CA SER A 54 3.22 1.02 -15.65
C SER A 54 4.55 1.02 -14.89
N GLY A 55 4.52 1.08 -13.56
CA GLY A 55 5.71 1.21 -12.70
C GLY A 55 5.94 2.63 -12.20
N GLU A 56 5.16 3.61 -12.65
CA GLU A 56 5.25 5.00 -12.22
C GLU A 56 4.73 5.18 -10.79
N LEU A 57 5.48 5.92 -9.97
CA LEU A 57 5.05 6.33 -8.63
C LEU A 57 4.08 7.51 -8.75
N LYS A 58 2.80 7.26 -8.46
CA LYS A 58 1.73 8.27 -8.53
C LYS A 58 1.76 9.21 -7.32
N ALA A 59 1.90 8.64 -6.12
CA ALA A 59 1.89 9.41 -4.88
C ALA A 59 2.56 8.65 -3.73
N GLN A 60 3.03 9.40 -2.75
CA GLN A 60 3.45 8.90 -1.44
C GLN A 60 2.71 9.67 -0.37
N VAL A 61 1.92 8.96 0.43
CA VAL A 61 1.12 9.56 1.49
C VAL A 61 1.73 9.20 2.84
N PRO A 62 2.22 10.18 3.62
CA PRO A 62 2.81 9.91 4.93
C PRO A 62 1.79 9.40 5.95
N GLY A 63 2.20 8.38 6.70
CA GLY A 63 1.55 7.89 7.91
C GLY A 63 2.19 8.47 9.18
N SER A 64 1.75 8.00 10.35
CA SER A 64 2.31 8.36 11.66
C SER A 64 3.41 7.40 12.09
N SER A 65 3.37 6.16 11.63
CA SER A 65 4.33 5.12 11.99
C SER A 65 5.63 5.28 11.20
N PRO A 66 6.82 5.08 11.80
CA PRO A 66 8.10 5.11 11.09
C PRO A 66 8.22 4.01 10.02
N GLY A 67 7.48 2.91 10.18
CA GLY A 67 7.36 1.83 9.20
C GLY A 67 5.96 1.23 9.22
N LEU A 68 5.45 0.84 8.06
CA LEU A 68 4.12 0.27 7.88
C LEU A 68 4.22 -1.21 7.53
N LEU A 69 3.47 -2.05 8.25
CA LEU A 69 3.52 -3.50 8.15
C LEU A 69 2.26 -4.09 7.52
N SER A 70 1.13 -3.40 7.63
CA SER A 70 -0.16 -3.86 7.12
C SER A 70 -0.95 -2.72 6.50
N LEU A 71 -1.63 -3.03 5.40
CA LEU A 71 -2.65 -2.20 4.78
C LEU A 71 -3.94 -3.01 4.70
N SER A 72 -5.05 -2.41 5.10
CA SER A 72 -6.37 -3.04 4.99
C SER A 72 -7.35 -2.12 4.28
N LEU A 73 -7.87 -2.59 3.15
CA LEU A 73 -8.92 -1.91 2.41
C LEU A 73 -10.27 -2.40 2.91
N ASN A 74 -11.03 -1.54 3.58
CA ASN A 74 -12.41 -1.85 3.92
C ASN A 74 -13.30 -1.56 2.71
N GLN A 75 -13.75 -2.61 2.02
CA GLN A 75 -14.59 -2.51 0.82
C GLN A 75 -15.91 -3.26 0.98
N GLN A 76 -16.41 -3.37 2.22
CA GLN A 76 -17.64 -4.10 2.53
C GLN A 76 -18.85 -3.47 1.81
N PRO A 77 -19.57 -4.20 0.94
CA PRO A 77 -20.70 -3.64 0.19
C PRO A 77 -21.86 -3.17 1.06
N ALA A 78 -22.05 -3.81 2.22
CA ALA A 78 -23.15 -3.53 3.14
C ALA A 78 -22.93 -2.29 4.03
N ALA A 79 -21.72 -1.72 4.05
CA ALA A 79 -21.36 -0.55 4.87
C ALA A 79 -20.47 0.42 4.07
N PRO A 80 -21.01 1.08 3.03
CA PRO A 80 -20.24 1.96 2.15
C PRO A 80 -19.63 3.16 2.89
N GLU A 81 -20.23 3.62 3.98
CA GLU A 81 -19.71 4.69 4.84
C GLU A 81 -18.40 4.30 5.55
N CYS A 82 -18.15 3.00 5.72
CA CYS A 82 -16.93 2.48 6.32
C CYS A 82 -15.82 2.23 5.27
N LYS A 83 -15.99 2.69 4.03
CA LYS A 83 -15.01 2.47 2.95
C LYS A 83 -13.77 3.34 3.16
N VAL A 84 -12.77 2.78 3.83
CA VAL A 84 -11.51 3.44 4.16
C VAL A 84 -10.32 2.52 3.92
N LEU A 85 -9.14 3.10 3.76
CA LEU A 85 -7.87 2.40 3.88
C LEU A 85 -7.35 2.60 5.32
N THR A 86 -6.94 1.52 5.97
CA THR A 86 -6.21 1.60 7.24
C THR A 86 -4.78 1.12 7.07
N ALA A 87 -3.84 1.80 7.73
CA ALA A 87 -2.43 1.41 7.75
C ALA A 87 -1.93 1.32 9.18
N ALA A 88 -1.19 0.25 9.47
CA ALA A 88 -0.62 0.00 10.78
C ALA A 88 0.81 -0.53 10.65
N GLY A 89 1.63 -0.31 11.69
CA GLY A 89 3.01 -0.78 11.69
C GLY A 89 3.70 -0.56 13.02
N ASN A 90 4.96 -0.13 12.98
CA ASN A 90 5.83 0.07 14.16
C ASN A 90 5.45 1.30 15.01
N SER A 91 4.19 1.38 15.45
CA SER A 91 3.70 2.41 16.38
C SER A 91 2.47 1.89 17.15
N CYS A 92 2.03 2.61 18.18
CA CYS A 92 0.76 2.37 18.87
C CYS A 92 -0.46 2.98 18.15
N ARG A 93 -0.30 3.38 16.88
CA ARG A 93 -1.33 4.09 16.11
C ARG A 93 -1.74 3.31 14.87
N VAL A 94 -3.02 3.44 14.53
CA VAL A 94 -3.58 2.99 13.25
C VAL A 94 -4.00 4.22 12.46
N ASP A 95 -3.38 4.44 11.31
CA ASP A 95 -3.71 5.55 10.43
C ASP A 95 -4.94 5.20 9.59
N VAL A 96 -5.88 6.13 9.49
CA VAL A 96 -7.11 5.99 8.69
C VAL A 96 -7.10 7.00 7.55
N PHE A 97 -7.32 6.48 6.35
CA PHE A 97 -7.34 7.20 5.09
C PHE A 97 -8.75 7.10 4.50
N THR A 98 -9.54 8.16 4.62
CA THR A 98 -10.87 8.26 3.99
C THR A 98 -10.76 8.53 2.49
N ASN A 99 -9.61 9.04 2.05
CA ASN A 99 -9.19 9.07 0.66
C ASN A 99 -7.70 8.70 0.57
N LEU A 100 -7.22 8.45 -0.66
CA LEU A 100 -5.83 8.12 -0.91
C LEU A 100 -4.94 9.36 -1.09
N GLY A 101 -5.40 10.57 -0.80
CA GLY A 101 -4.60 11.79 -0.93
C GLY A 101 -3.86 12.16 0.35
N TYR A 102 -4.49 11.93 1.51
CA TYR A 102 -3.95 12.29 2.81
C TYR A 102 -4.48 11.37 3.91
N ARG A 103 -3.75 11.30 5.03
CA ARG A 103 -4.24 10.66 6.25
C ARG A 103 -5.29 11.54 6.92
N ALA A 104 -6.49 11.02 7.13
CA ALA A 104 -7.57 11.76 7.79
C ALA A 104 -7.30 11.90 9.30
N PHE A 105 -7.05 10.78 9.99
CA PHE A 105 -6.75 10.76 11.42
C PHE A 105 -6.00 9.47 11.79
N SER A 106 -5.55 9.37 13.04
CA SER A 106 -4.95 8.16 13.60
C SER A 106 -5.69 7.76 14.87
N LEU A 107 -6.01 6.48 15.00
CA LEU A 107 -6.50 5.91 16.25
C LEU A 107 -5.29 5.57 17.12
N SER A 108 -5.30 5.97 18.39
CA SER A 108 -4.27 5.64 19.38
C SER A 108 -4.87 4.70 20.43
N PHE A 109 -4.09 3.72 20.86
CA PHE A 109 -4.47 2.74 21.89
C PHE A 109 -3.47 2.75 23.03
#